data_AF-A0A4V0HTK3-F1
#
_entry.id   AF-A0A4V0HTK3-F1
#
_cell.length_a   1.000
_cell.length_b   1.000
_cell.length_c   1.000
_cell.angle_alpha   90.00
_cell.angle_beta   90.00
_cell.angle_gamma   90.00
#
_symmetry.space_group_name_H-M   'P 1'
#
loop_
_entity.id
_entity.type
_entity.pdbx_description
1 polymer ?
#
loop_
_entity_poly.entity_id
_entity_poly.type
_entity_poly.pdbx_seq_one_letter_code
_entity_poly.pdbx_strand_id
1 'polypeptide(L)' 'MVTEESKDGPTPSGGVRSTIYYTDDEGRPADKASATRTMIVEWNERGESINRIYGYLRPPGK' A
#
# COMPACT_ATOMS: atom_id res chain seq x y z
N MET A 1 6.69 12.30 8.48
CA MET A 1 6.10 10.99 8.78
C MET A 1 5.30 10.59 7.56
N VAL A 2 5.70 9.52 6.87
CA VAL A 2 5.02 9.07 5.64
C VAL A 2 4.35 7.74 5.94
N THR A 3 3.02 7.73 6.06
CA THR A 3 2.22 6.53 6.33
C THR A 3 1.51 6.00 5.08
N GLU A 4 1.44 6.81 4.03
CA GLU A 4 0.93 6.42 2.72
C GLU A 4 1.55 7.29 1.61
N GLU A 5 1.62 6.75 0.41
CA GLU A 5 2.03 7.47 -0.80
C GLU A 5 1.10 7.06 -1.94
N SER A 6 0.70 8.02 -2.79
CA SER A 6 -0.09 7.74 -3.98
C SER A 6 0.69 8.06 -5.24
N LYS A 7 0.43 7.29 -6.30
CA LYS A 7 0.97 7.53 -7.64
C LYS A 7 -0.17 7.44 -8.65
N ASP A 8 -0.35 8.50 -9.41
CA ASP A 8 -1.28 8.50 -10.54
C ASP A 8 -0.66 7.81 -11.75
N GLY A 9 -1.50 7.16 -12.55
CA GLY A 9 -1.12 6.44 -13.75
C GLY A 9 -1.78 5.06 -13.83
N PRO A 10 -1.73 4.44 -15.03
CA PRO A 10 -2.31 3.13 -15.25
C PRO A 10 -1.67 2.10 -14.32
N THR A 11 -2.51 1.31 -13.64
CA THR A 11 -2.06 0.18 -12.81
C THR A 11 -2.28 -1.15 -13.53
N PRO A 12 -1.56 -2.23 -13.16
CA PRO A 12 -1.68 -3.53 -13.83
C PRO A 12 -3.09 -4.10 -13.91
N SER A 13 -3.96 -3.79 -12.95
CA SER A 13 -5.36 -4.27 -12.94
C SER A 13 -6.33 -3.34 -13.66
N GLY A 14 -5.83 -2.32 -14.37
CA GLY A 14 -6.66 -1.36 -15.11
C GLY A 14 -7.14 -0.15 -14.29
N GLY A 15 -6.49 0.15 -13.17
CA GLY A 15 -6.75 1.35 -12.38
C GLY A 15 -6.03 2.58 -12.94
N VAL A 16 -6.36 3.75 -12.41
CA VAL A 16 -5.78 5.05 -12.78
C VAL A 16 -4.87 5.66 -11.71
N ARG A 17 -4.83 5.01 -10.54
CA ARG A 17 -4.00 5.40 -9.40
C ARG A 17 -3.71 4.20 -8.53
N SER A 18 -2.53 4.15 -7.93
CA SER A 18 -2.23 3.26 -6.81
C SER A 18 -1.86 4.04 -5.54
N THR A 19 -2.21 3.48 -4.38
CA THR A 19 -1.83 4.00 -3.07
C THR A 19 -1.16 2.90 -2.28
N ILE A 20 0.05 3.14 -1.78
CA ILE A 20 0.73 2.26 -0.84
C ILE A 20 0.48 2.76 0.58
N TYR A 21 0.07 1.87 1.47
CA TYR A 21 -0.11 2.12 2.90
C TYR A 21 0.96 1.37 3.68
N TYR A 22 1.53 2.01 4.70
CA TYR A 22 2.56 1.46 5.56
C TYR A 22 1.98 1.17 6.95
N THR A 23 2.15 -0.06 7.43
CA THR A 23 1.58 -0.49 8.71
C THR A 23 2.56 -1.29 9.56
N ASP A 24 2.30 -1.32 10.87
CA ASP A 24 2.97 -2.21 11.82
C ASP A 24 2.37 -3.64 11.78
N ASP A 25 2.82 -4.51 12.68
CA ASP A 25 2.36 -5.90 12.75
C ASP A 25 0.91 -6.06 13.25
N GLU A 26 0.38 -5.01 13.87
CA GLU A 26 -1.02 -4.93 14.31
C GLU A 26 -1.92 -4.30 13.23
N GLY A 27 -1.36 -3.90 12.09
CA GLY A 27 -2.09 -3.25 11.00
C GLY A 27 -2.38 -1.77 11.23
N ARG A 28 -1.72 -1.14 12.21
CA ARG A 28 -1.85 0.30 12.47
C ARG A 28 -0.93 1.08 11.54
N PRO A 29 -1.32 2.30 11.10
CA PRO A 29 -0.45 3.15 10.31
C PRO A 29 0.91 3.36 11.00
N ALA A 30 1.98 3.13 10.25
CA ALA A 30 3.34 3.29 10.71
C ALA A 30 4.12 4.15 9.72
N ASP A 31 5.15 4.86 10.21
CA ASP A 31 6.06 5.56 9.30
C ASP A 31 6.75 4.54 8.37
N LYS A 32 6.91 4.89 7.11
CA LYS A 32 7.58 4.07 6.09
C LYS A 32 8.91 3.49 6.57
N ALA A 33 9.69 4.24 7.36
CA ALA A 33 10.98 3.77 7.89
C ALA A 33 10.86 2.71 8.98
N SER A 34 9.73 2.64 9.70
CA SER A 34 9.51 1.70 10.81
C SER A 34 8.50 0.60 10.50
N ALA A 35 7.70 0.75 9.44
CA ALA A 35 6.69 -0.20 9.01
C ALA A 35 7.24 -1.62 8.78
N THR A 36 6.44 -2.61 9.14
CA THR A 36 6.74 -4.03 8.93
C THR A 36 5.92 -4.63 7.80
N ARG A 37 4.81 -3.99 7.44
CA ARG A 37 3.85 -4.43 6.43
C ARG A 37 3.45 -3.30 5.51
N THR A 38 2.99 -3.69 4.32
CA THR A 38 2.42 -2.76 3.35
C THR A 38 1.20 -3.33 2.65
N MET A 39 0.30 -2.44 2.24
CA MET A 39 -0.82 -2.74 1.36
C MET A 39 -0.81 -1.76 0.19
N ILE A 40 -0.73 -2.26 -1.04
CA ILE A 40 -0.91 -1.46 -2.25
C ILE A 40 -2.35 -1.62 -2.70
N VAL A 41 -3.06 -0.51 -2.91
CA VAL A 41 -4.43 -0.48 -3.41
C VAL A 41 -4.44 0.18 -4.77
N GLU A 42 -5.07 -0.46 -5.75
CA GLU A 42 -5.32 0.11 -7.07
C GLU A 42 -6.76 0.65 -7.14
N TRP A 43 -6.93 1.83 -7.73
CA TRP A 43 -8.20 2.56 -7.79
C TRP A 43 -8.63 2.80 -9.24
N ASN A 44 -9.92 2.65 -9.54
CA ASN A 44 -10.48 3.02 -10.85
C ASN A 44 -10.87 4.52 -10.92
N GLU A 45 -11.34 4.97 -12.08
CA GLU A 45 -11.78 6.36 -12.32
C GLU A 45 -12.94 6.81 -11.43
N ARG A 46 -13.72 5.86 -10.89
CA ARG A 46 -14.85 6.12 -9.98
C ARG A 46 -14.40 6.26 -8.53
N GLY A 47 -13.10 6.10 -8.25
CA GLY A 47 -12.55 6.13 -6.90
C GLY A 47 -12.78 4.84 -6.11
N GLU A 48 -13.14 3.74 -6.78
CA GLU A 48 -13.37 2.44 -6.15
C GLU A 48 -12.08 1.61 -6.15
N SER A 49 -11.79 0.92 -5.04
CA SER A 49 -10.65 0.00 -4.99
C SER A 49 -10.96 -1.24 -5.82
N ILE A 50 -10.10 -1.57 -6.79
CA ILE A 50 -10.30 -2.70 -7.70
C ILE A 50 -9.31 -3.85 -7.44
N ASN A 51 -8.18 -3.57 -6.79
CA ASN A 51 -7.22 -4.60 -6.39
C ASN A 51 -6.49 -4.20 -5.11
N ARG A 52 -6.03 -5.19 -4.33
CA ARG A 52 -5.24 -5.03 -3.11
C ARG A 52 -4.12 -6.06 -3.08
N ILE A 53 -2.90 -5.59 -2.87
CA ILE A 53 -1.69 -6.41 -2.80
C ILE A 53 -1.07 -6.20 -1.43
N TYR A 54 -0.74 -7.30 -0.74
CA TYR A 54 -0.18 -7.28 0.60
C TYR A 54 1.28 -7.71 0.57
N GLY A 55 2.13 -7.01 1.32
CA GLY A 55 3.56 -7.30 1.41
C GLY A 55 4.09 -7.18 2.84
N TYR A 56 5.11 -7.98 3.14
CA TYR A 56 5.93 -7.82 4.34
C TYR A 56 7.22 -7.08 3.95
N LEU A 57 7.57 -6.03 4.71
CA LEU A 57 8.75 -5.20 4.47
C LEU A 57 10.00 -5.72 5.20
N ARG A 58 9.82 -6.61 6.18
CA ARG A 58 10.91 -7.34 6.85
C ARG A 58 10.77 -8.83 6.55
N PRO A 59 11.87 -9.58 6.39
CA PRO A 59 11.80 -11.03 6.40
C PRO A 59 11.29 -11.49 7.79
N PRO A 60 10.38 -12.48 7.86
CA PRO A 60 9.91 -13.01 9.13
C PRO A 60 11.08 -13.68 9.86
N GLY A 61 11.71 -12.96 10.78
CA GLY A 61 12.73 -13.48 11.69
C GLY A 61 14.07 -13.83 11.04
N LYS A 62 15.15 -13.55 11.75
CA LYS A 62 16.42 -14.26 11.58
C LYS A 62 16.27 -15.70 12.08
#